data_AF-A0A2K0WTX8-F1
#
_entry.id   AF-A0A2K0WTX8-F1
#
_cell.length_a   1.000
_cell.length_b   1.000
_cell.length_c   1.000
_cell.angle_alpha   90.00
_cell.angle_beta   90.00
_cell.angle_gamma   90.00
#
_symmetry.space_group_name_H-M   'P 1'
#
loop_
_entity.id
_entity.type
_entity.pdbx_description
1 polymer ?
#
loop_
_entity_poly.entity_id
_entity_poly.type
_entity_poly.pdbx_seq_one_letter_code
_entity_poly.pdbx_strand_id
1 'polypeptide(L)'
;MSSFLSSDTFSNPRFQLFAAAVFSAATTASLLLGYQALEREERVHELKSSIPADDPNIQPLNNFGGSSAPPIDKEDARNQALARRAQAGDFDEELILEQLARNRVFLTDEGLDKLRNSFVIVVGCGGVGSHCTAALARSGVSKIRLIDFDQVTLSSLNRHAVATLADVGIPKVQCLERRLIAIAPWVKFDLRQEQFNEGVAERLLRPWSEDGRAPDFVIDAIDNIETKVSLLEYCFKNNLPVISAMGAGCKSDPTRIIVGDIGASKDDGLSRATRRKLKLKGITSGIPVVYSTETSGAGKAELLPLPEEEFQKGSVGDLAAMPNFRVRILPVLGTMPAIFGLTVANHVILSITGYPLDYVPAKGREKMYEGMLATLQSYEEKLARLGNEGDQIGLKVPITVGDVAFLSEELYQGRSAITGIPTKLVLIRWQKPSGSSITTLGEGKSIQKCSTVKLHDLVLMTKDEATRHEKEIFKGGKSLEDVYDAETIARVEKKRELAEKYEAFRS
;
A
#
# COMPACT_ATOMS: atom_id res chain seq x y z
N MET A 1 -23.32 -2.54 51.59
CA MET A 1 -23.80 -1.15 51.48
C MET A 1 -24.77 -1.08 50.32
N SER A 2 -26.05 -1.40 50.56
CA SER A 2 -27.13 -1.22 49.59
C SER A 2 -28.12 -0.25 50.21
N SER A 3 -28.15 0.98 49.72
CA SER A 3 -29.22 1.94 49.98
C SER A 3 -28.95 3.14 49.09
N PHE A 4 -29.71 3.30 48.00
CA PHE A 4 -30.06 4.58 47.37
C PHE A 4 -31.09 4.33 46.25
N LEU A 5 -32.23 3.75 46.60
CA LEU A 5 -33.47 3.91 45.83
C LEU A 5 -34.59 4.05 46.87
N SER A 6 -34.88 5.29 47.25
CA SER A 6 -35.97 5.61 48.16
C SER A 6 -37.32 5.30 47.50
N SER A 7 -38.27 4.85 48.31
CA SER A 7 -39.66 4.53 47.93
C SER A 7 -40.43 5.69 47.28
N ASP A 8 -39.91 6.92 47.38
CA ASP A 8 -40.53 8.13 46.79
C ASP A 8 -40.22 8.32 45.30
N THR A 9 -39.29 7.55 44.73
CA THR A 9 -38.95 7.66 43.30
C THR A 9 -40.05 7.05 42.42
N PHE A 10 -40.73 6.01 42.94
CA PHE A 10 -41.81 5.29 42.23
C PHE A 10 -43.19 5.95 42.34
N SER A 11 -43.37 6.88 43.28
CA SER A 11 -44.63 7.62 43.48
C SER A 11 -44.67 8.97 42.73
N ASN A 12 -43.56 9.38 42.09
CA ASN A 12 -43.52 10.61 41.30
C ASN A 12 -44.24 10.41 39.95
N PRO A 13 -45.31 11.16 39.65
CA PRO A 13 -46.07 11.02 38.40
C PRO A 13 -45.20 11.27 37.15
N ARG A 14 -44.14 12.07 37.25
CA ARG A 14 -43.18 12.27 36.14
C ARG A 14 -42.30 11.04 35.89
N PHE A 15 -41.94 10.31 36.94
CA PHE A 15 -41.16 9.06 36.81
C PHE A 15 -42.03 7.94 36.23
N GLN A 16 -43.31 7.86 36.63
CA GLN A 16 -44.26 6.90 36.05
C GLN A 16 -44.50 7.17 34.55
N LEU A 17 -44.63 8.44 34.15
CA LEU A 17 -44.73 8.82 32.74
C LEU A 17 -43.45 8.51 31.95
N PHE A 18 -42.27 8.78 32.54
CA PHE A 18 -40.99 8.45 31.90
C PHE A 18 -40.79 6.93 31.77
N ALA A 19 -41.07 6.16 32.81
CA ALA A 19 -41.02 4.71 32.78
C ALA A 19 -42.01 4.14 31.75
N ALA A 20 -43.25 4.64 31.72
CA ALA A 20 -44.24 4.24 30.72
C ALA A 20 -43.79 4.56 29.27
N ALA A 21 -43.13 5.71 29.05
CA ALA A 21 -42.56 6.07 27.75
C ALA A 21 -41.37 5.19 27.35
N VAL A 22 -40.50 4.83 28.29
CA VAL A 22 -39.37 3.93 28.03
C VAL A 22 -39.86 2.50 27.76
N PHE A 23 -40.83 2.01 28.52
CA PHE A 23 -41.45 0.70 28.29
C PHE A 23 -42.21 0.67 26.97
N SER A 24 -42.94 1.73 26.60
CA SER A 24 -43.64 1.78 25.31
C SER A 24 -42.65 1.83 24.15
N ALA A 25 -41.58 2.61 24.25
CA ALA A 25 -40.51 2.67 23.25
C ALA A 25 -39.75 1.34 23.10
N ALA A 26 -39.45 0.65 24.21
CA ALA A 26 -38.82 -0.66 24.18
C ALA A 26 -39.74 -1.72 23.58
N THR A 27 -41.04 -1.66 23.86
CA THR A 27 -42.04 -2.58 23.32
C THR A 27 -42.25 -2.36 21.83
N THR A 28 -42.36 -1.11 21.38
CA THR A 28 -42.48 -0.78 19.95
C THR A 28 -41.22 -1.14 19.17
N ALA A 29 -40.03 -0.88 19.72
CA ALA A 29 -38.78 -1.32 19.12
C ALA A 29 -38.69 -2.85 19.01
N SER A 30 -39.11 -3.57 20.05
CA SER A 30 -39.12 -5.04 20.05
C SER A 30 -40.12 -5.60 19.04
N LEU A 31 -41.31 -4.99 18.92
CA LEU A 31 -42.31 -5.35 17.93
C LEU A 31 -41.84 -5.05 16.50
N LEU A 32 -41.19 -3.91 16.27
CA LEU A 32 -40.63 -3.56 14.96
C LEU A 32 -39.49 -4.50 14.56
N LEU A 33 -38.55 -4.78 15.46
CA LEU A 33 -37.45 -5.72 15.22
C LEU A 33 -37.97 -7.15 15.03
N GLY A 34 -38.98 -7.56 15.80
CA GLY A 34 -39.64 -8.86 15.66
C GLY A 34 -40.39 -8.97 14.34
N TYR A 35 -41.12 -7.93 13.94
CA TYR A 35 -41.80 -7.89 12.63
C TYR A 35 -40.79 -7.91 11.48
N GLN A 36 -39.72 -7.12 11.54
CA GLN A 36 -38.64 -7.16 10.55
C GLN A 36 -37.95 -8.53 10.47
N ALA A 37 -37.79 -9.22 11.60
CA ALA A 37 -37.24 -10.57 11.63
C ALA A 37 -38.20 -11.58 10.96
N LEU A 38 -39.51 -11.49 11.23
CA LEU A 38 -40.53 -12.32 10.59
C LEU A 38 -40.66 -12.04 9.10
N GLU A 39 -40.69 -10.79 8.68
CA GLU A 39 -40.74 -10.40 7.27
C GLU A 39 -39.48 -10.87 6.53
N ARG A 40 -38.32 -10.86 7.21
CA ARG A 40 -37.07 -11.43 6.68
C ARG A 40 -37.16 -12.95 6.54
N GLU A 41 -37.72 -13.66 7.52
CA GLU A 41 -37.94 -15.11 7.44
C GLU A 41 -38.90 -15.47 6.30
N GLU A 42 -39.99 -14.73 6.15
CA GLU A 42 -40.99 -14.93 5.10
C GLU A 42 -40.39 -14.66 3.71
N ARG A 43 -39.64 -13.56 3.55
CA ARG A 43 -38.94 -13.26 2.29
C ARG A 43 -37.88 -14.32 1.94
N VAL A 44 -37.17 -14.84 2.94
CA VAL A 44 -36.21 -15.95 2.76
C VAL A 44 -36.96 -17.24 2.40
N HIS A 45 -38.10 -17.49 3.00
CA HIS A 45 -38.95 -18.64 2.69
C HIS A 45 -39.52 -18.55 1.27
N GLU A 46 -40.04 -17.39 0.86
CA GLU A 46 -40.49 -17.12 -0.50
C GLU A 46 -39.36 -17.33 -1.51
N LEU A 47 -38.18 -16.75 -1.26
CA LEU A 47 -36.98 -16.95 -2.08
C LEU A 47 -36.63 -18.44 -2.19
N LYS A 48 -36.63 -19.18 -1.07
CA LYS A 48 -36.39 -20.64 -1.06
C LYS A 48 -37.47 -21.40 -1.83
N SER A 49 -38.72 -21.00 -1.72
CA SER A 49 -39.85 -21.62 -2.42
C SER A 49 -39.91 -21.29 -3.92
N SER A 50 -39.28 -20.18 -4.33
CA SER A 50 -39.14 -19.78 -5.74
C SER A 50 -38.03 -20.55 -6.46
N ILE A 51 -37.21 -21.31 -5.72
CA ILE A 51 -36.25 -22.25 -6.30
C ILE A 51 -37.06 -23.45 -6.83
N PRO A 52 -36.98 -23.77 -8.14
CA PRO A 52 -37.67 -24.93 -8.69
C PRO A 52 -37.29 -26.20 -7.92
N ALA A 53 -38.29 -26.88 -7.35
CA ALA A 53 -38.09 -28.19 -6.76
C ALA A 53 -37.87 -29.22 -7.88
N ASP A 54 -36.93 -30.13 -7.64
CA ASP A 54 -36.52 -31.28 -8.45
C ASP A 54 -35.43 -31.05 -9.52
N ASP A 55 -34.22 -30.72 -9.07
CA ASP A 55 -33.00 -31.27 -9.65
C ASP A 55 -32.22 -32.02 -8.55
N PRO A 56 -31.96 -33.34 -8.69
CA PRO A 56 -31.21 -34.13 -7.71
C PRO A 56 -29.76 -33.64 -7.49
N ASN A 57 -29.27 -32.66 -8.26
CA ASN A 57 -27.98 -32.01 -8.06
C ASN A 57 -28.02 -30.74 -7.19
N ILE A 58 -29.20 -30.24 -6.79
CA ILE A 58 -29.30 -29.00 -6.00
C ILE A 58 -29.15 -29.33 -4.51
N GLN A 59 -28.02 -28.91 -3.98
CA GLN A 59 -27.59 -29.12 -2.62
C GLN A 59 -27.96 -27.91 -1.73
N PRO A 60 -28.50 -28.11 -0.50
CA PRO A 60 -28.97 -27.02 0.35
C PRO A 60 -27.83 -26.04 0.66
N LEU A 61 -28.13 -24.74 0.63
CA LEU A 61 -27.15 -23.72 0.97
C LEU A 61 -26.67 -23.90 2.41
N ASN A 62 -25.37 -23.80 2.65
CA ASN A 62 -24.80 -23.76 4.00
C ASN A 62 -25.27 -22.51 4.77
N ASN A 63 -24.94 -22.42 6.05
CA ASN A 63 -25.33 -21.30 6.93
C ASN A 63 -24.91 -19.90 6.44
N PHE A 64 -24.09 -19.83 5.38
CA PHE A 64 -23.57 -18.62 4.78
C PHE A 64 -24.06 -18.40 3.34
N GLY A 65 -25.07 -19.14 2.88
CA GLY A 65 -25.72 -18.93 1.59
C GLY A 65 -24.96 -19.45 0.37
N GLY A 66 -23.96 -20.33 0.56
CA GLY A 66 -23.26 -21.03 -0.54
C GLY A 66 -23.71 -22.48 -0.70
N SER A 67 -23.68 -23.05 -1.90
CA SER A 67 -24.03 -24.46 -2.15
C SER A 67 -23.23 -25.41 -1.23
N SER A 68 -23.85 -26.44 -0.64
CA SER A 68 -23.08 -27.49 0.02
C SER A 68 -22.16 -28.17 -1.01
N ALA A 69 -20.93 -28.44 -0.58
CA ALA A 69 -19.76 -28.56 -1.45
C ALA A 69 -20.03 -29.34 -2.75
N PRO A 70 -19.60 -28.82 -3.92
CA PRO A 70 -19.76 -29.54 -5.18
C PRO A 70 -19.11 -30.94 -5.09
N PRO A 71 -19.59 -31.93 -5.87
CA PRO A 71 -18.92 -33.22 -5.97
C PRO A 71 -17.44 -32.97 -6.30
N ILE A 72 -16.55 -33.39 -5.41
CA ILE A 72 -15.10 -33.21 -5.58
C ILE A 72 -14.71 -33.95 -6.87
N ASP A 73 -14.17 -33.22 -7.85
CA ASP A 73 -13.65 -33.84 -9.07
C ASP A 73 -12.56 -34.85 -8.70
N LYS A 74 -12.41 -35.93 -9.49
CA LYS A 74 -11.42 -36.99 -9.23
C LYS A 74 -10.01 -36.42 -9.11
N GLU A 75 -9.69 -35.38 -9.88
CA GLU A 75 -8.42 -34.69 -9.79
C GLU A 75 -8.25 -33.98 -8.44
N ASP A 76 -9.26 -33.25 -7.98
CA ASP A 76 -9.24 -32.56 -6.69
C ASP A 76 -9.10 -33.55 -5.53
N ALA A 77 -9.82 -34.68 -5.58
CA ALA A 77 -9.72 -35.73 -4.57
C ALA A 77 -8.29 -36.32 -4.52
N ARG A 78 -7.66 -36.53 -5.68
CA ARG A 78 -6.27 -36.97 -5.78
C ARG A 78 -5.30 -35.94 -5.21
N ASN A 79 -5.49 -34.66 -5.54
CA ASN A 79 -4.65 -33.57 -5.05
C ASN A 79 -4.76 -33.43 -3.53
N GLN A 80 -5.97 -33.54 -2.97
CA GLN A 80 -6.17 -33.55 -1.52
C GLN A 80 -5.51 -34.76 -0.84
N ALA A 81 -5.59 -35.96 -1.44
CA ALA A 81 -4.92 -37.14 -0.91
C ALA A 81 -3.40 -36.98 -0.92
N LEU A 82 -2.83 -36.43 -2.00
CA LEU A 82 -1.39 -36.14 -2.09
C LEU A 82 -0.97 -35.09 -1.06
N ALA A 83 -1.75 -34.02 -0.90
CA ALA A 83 -1.48 -32.97 0.08
C ALA A 83 -1.48 -33.49 1.51
N ARG A 84 -2.45 -34.34 1.89
CA ARG A 84 -2.47 -34.96 3.22
C ARG A 84 -1.23 -35.80 3.49
N ARG A 85 -0.76 -36.57 2.50
CA ARG A 85 0.48 -37.36 2.59
C ARG A 85 1.70 -36.45 2.76
N ALA A 86 1.81 -35.42 1.93
CA ALA A 86 2.92 -34.46 2.00
C ALA A 86 2.97 -33.69 3.31
N GLN A 87 1.84 -33.22 3.81
CA GLN A 87 1.73 -32.51 5.09
C GLN A 87 2.01 -33.42 6.30
N ALA A 88 1.87 -34.74 6.14
CA ALA A 88 2.25 -35.75 7.12
C ALA A 88 3.73 -36.19 7.03
N GLY A 89 4.50 -35.61 6.10
CA GLY A 89 5.91 -35.94 5.88
C GLY A 89 6.15 -37.11 4.91
N ASP A 90 5.11 -37.66 4.29
CA ASP A 90 5.20 -38.68 3.23
C ASP A 90 5.24 -38.02 1.85
N PHE A 91 6.26 -37.20 1.63
CA PHE A 91 6.57 -36.62 0.32
C PHE A 91 8.08 -36.38 0.23
N ASP A 92 8.64 -36.70 -0.93
CA ASP A 92 10.09 -36.67 -1.12
C ASP A 92 10.63 -35.23 -1.03
N GLU A 93 11.53 -35.03 -0.08
CA GLU A 93 12.19 -33.76 0.16
C GLU A 93 13.03 -33.31 -1.05
N GLU A 94 13.64 -34.25 -1.80
CA GLU A 94 14.39 -33.93 -3.01
C GLU A 94 13.47 -33.34 -4.10
N LEU A 95 12.23 -33.82 -4.21
CA LEU A 95 11.25 -33.25 -5.15
C LEU A 95 10.83 -31.83 -4.78
N ILE A 96 10.68 -31.55 -3.47
CA ILE A 96 10.39 -30.20 -2.99
C ILE A 96 11.56 -29.28 -3.31
N LEU A 97 12.78 -29.71 -3.02
CA LEU A 97 13.99 -28.93 -3.27
C LEU A 97 14.23 -28.70 -4.76
N GLU A 98 13.93 -29.68 -5.62
CA GLU A 98 13.99 -29.53 -7.08
C GLU A 98 12.97 -28.49 -7.56
N GLN A 99 11.72 -28.57 -7.09
CA GLN A 99 10.71 -27.56 -7.43
C GLN A 99 11.09 -26.15 -6.96
N LEU A 100 11.82 -26.04 -5.85
CA LEU A 100 12.29 -24.78 -5.26
C LEU A 100 13.74 -24.42 -5.66
N ALA A 101 14.36 -25.14 -6.59
CA ALA A 101 15.80 -25.03 -6.87
C ALA A 101 16.23 -23.60 -7.22
N ARG A 102 15.41 -22.85 -7.97
CA ARG A 102 15.72 -21.44 -8.32
C ARG A 102 15.66 -20.52 -7.11
N ASN A 103 14.70 -20.73 -6.22
CA ASN A 103 14.60 -19.97 -4.98
C ASN A 103 15.75 -20.33 -4.04
N ARG A 104 16.14 -21.60 -4.00
CA ARG A 104 17.30 -22.08 -3.24
C ARG A 104 18.60 -21.37 -3.66
N VAL A 105 18.85 -21.28 -4.96
CA VAL A 105 20.02 -20.56 -5.49
C VAL A 105 19.96 -19.07 -5.16
N PHE A 106 18.78 -18.46 -5.23
CA PHE A 106 18.61 -17.03 -4.97
C PHE A 106 18.71 -16.67 -3.47
N LEU A 107 18.04 -17.43 -2.61
CA LEU A 107 17.88 -17.16 -1.17
C LEU A 107 18.96 -17.85 -0.32
N THR A 108 19.79 -18.70 -0.93
CA THR A 108 20.65 -19.68 -0.25
C THR A 108 19.87 -20.76 0.52
N ASP A 109 20.58 -21.79 0.98
CA ASP A 109 19.99 -22.85 1.82
C ASP A 109 19.36 -22.28 3.10
N GLU A 110 20.05 -21.35 3.76
CA GLU A 110 19.59 -20.75 5.02
C GLU A 110 18.31 -19.93 4.82
N GLY A 111 18.27 -19.11 3.77
CA GLY A 111 17.09 -18.30 3.46
C GLY A 111 15.89 -19.16 3.08
N LEU A 112 16.11 -20.21 2.27
CA LEU A 112 15.05 -21.14 1.91
C LEU A 112 14.52 -21.89 3.13
N ASP A 113 15.39 -22.34 4.03
CA ASP A 113 14.97 -23.03 5.27
C ASP A 113 14.12 -22.11 6.17
N LYS A 114 14.52 -20.84 6.35
CA LYS A 114 13.70 -19.84 7.07
C LYS A 114 12.32 -19.69 6.43
N LEU A 115 12.27 -19.56 5.10
CA LEU A 115 11.02 -19.40 4.38
C LEU A 115 10.13 -20.64 4.51
N ARG A 116 10.71 -21.84 4.39
CA ARG A 116 9.99 -23.10 4.51
C ARG A 116 9.47 -23.36 5.92
N ASN A 117 10.11 -22.82 6.95
CA ASN A 117 9.61 -22.93 8.31
C ASN A 117 8.63 -21.82 8.70
N SER A 118 8.43 -20.81 7.85
CA SER A 118 7.62 -19.63 8.17
C SER A 118 6.10 -19.88 8.21
N PHE A 119 5.42 -19.05 9.01
CA PHE A 119 3.97 -18.93 9.10
C PHE A 119 3.52 -17.52 8.69
N VAL A 120 2.70 -17.43 7.65
CA VAL A 120 2.16 -16.16 7.13
C VAL A 120 0.64 -16.12 7.23
N ILE A 121 0.08 -14.97 7.60
CA ILE A 121 -1.37 -14.73 7.60
C ILE A 121 -1.72 -13.77 6.46
N VAL A 122 -2.69 -14.13 5.62
CA VAL A 122 -3.22 -13.27 4.55
C VAL A 122 -4.67 -12.90 4.87
N VAL A 123 -4.93 -11.59 5.00
CA VAL A 123 -6.27 -11.05 5.25
C VAL A 123 -6.78 -10.37 3.99
N GLY A 124 -7.86 -10.93 3.42
CA GLY A 124 -8.39 -10.60 2.11
C GLY A 124 -7.78 -11.49 1.01
N CYS A 125 -8.61 -12.29 0.37
CA CYS A 125 -8.28 -13.23 -0.70
C CYS A 125 -8.80 -12.74 -2.06
N GLY A 126 -8.93 -11.43 -2.24
CA GLY A 126 -9.33 -10.79 -3.50
C GLY A 126 -8.21 -10.77 -4.56
N GLY A 127 -8.23 -9.78 -5.46
CA GLY A 127 -7.26 -9.70 -6.55
C GLY A 127 -5.81 -9.56 -6.11
N VAL A 128 -5.54 -8.86 -5.00
CA VAL A 128 -4.18 -8.74 -4.45
C VAL A 128 -3.79 -9.99 -3.66
N GLY A 129 -4.62 -10.36 -2.67
CA GLY A 129 -4.30 -11.44 -1.74
C GLY A 129 -4.21 -12.82 -2.38
N SER A 130 -5.02 -13.10 -3.42
CA SER A 130 -4.93 -14.37 -4.16
C SER A 130 -3.59 -14.51 -4.91
N HIS A 131 -3.11 -13.45 -5.57
CA HIS A 131 -1.81 -13.44 -6.24
C HIS A 131 -0.65 -13.53 -5.25
N CYS A 132 -0.77 -12.82 -4.12
CA CYS A 132 0.21 -12.89 -3.04
C CYS A 132 0.31 -14.30 -2.47
N THR A 133 -0.81 -14.92 -2.11
CA THR A 133 -0.89 -16.29 -1.58
C THR A 133 -0.29 -17.29 -2.56
N ALA A 134 -0.64 -17.19 -3.84
CA ALA A 134 -0.10 -18.08 -4.87
C ALA A 134 1.42 -17.96 -5.01
N ALA A 135 1.96 -16.74 -4.94
CA ALA A 135 3.40 -16.50 -4.98
C ALA A 135 4.11 -17.05 -3.74
N LEU A 136 3.55 -16.87 -2.54
CA LEU A 136 4.11 -17.38 -1.28
C LEU A 136 4.17 -18.92 -1.25
N ALA A 137 3.06 -19.58 -1.60
CA ALA A 137 2.98 -21.04 -1.65
C ALA A 137 4.00 -21.62 -2.66
N ARG A 138 4.09 -21.02 -3.84
CA ARG A 138 5.08 -21.41 -4.86
C ARG A 138 6.52 -21.11 -4.46
N SER A 139 6.72 -20.19 -3.52
CA SER A 139 8.07 -19.79 -3.09
C SER A 139 8.64 -20.66 -1.98
N GLY A 140 7.79 -21.45 -1.31
CA GLY A 140 8.20 -22.40 -0.28
C GLY A 140 7.60 -22.14 1.10
N VAL A 141 6.77 -21.11 1.29
CA VAL A 141 6.08 -20.87 2.59
C VAL A 141 5.21 -22.08 2.92
N SER A 142 5.44 -22.73 4.06
CA SER A 142 4.75 -23.98 4.41
C SER A 142 3.47 -23.80 5.20
N LYS A 143 3.27 -22.69 5.92
CA LYS A 143 2.06 -22.44 6.71
C LYS A 143 1.43 -21.12 6.30
N ILE A 144 0.19 -21.19 5.81
CA ILE A 144 -0.55 -20.00 5.38
C ILE A 144 -1.94 -20.02 6.01
N ARG A 145 -2.27 -19.02 6.81
CA ARG A 145 -3.65 -18.77 7.25
C ARG A 145 -4.31 -17.80 6.29
N LEU A 146 -5.48 -18.18 5.76
CA LEU A 146 -6.28 -17.36 4.85
C LEU A 146 -7.52 -16.85 5.56
N ILE A 147 -7.75 -15.54 5.52
CA ILE A 147 -8.90 -14.90 6.18
C ILE A 147 -9.68 -14.11 5.14
N ASP A 148 -10.85 -14.61 4.76
CA ASP A 148 -11.79 -13.92 3.87
C ASP A 148 -13.19 -14.55 4.03
N PHE A 149 -14.22 -13.72 4.12
CA PHE A 149 -15.61 -14.17 4.22
C PHE A 149 -16.29 -14.32 2.86
N ASP A 150 -15.74 -13.70 1.82
CA ASP A 150 -16.35 -13.65 0.49
C ASP A 150 -16.26 -14.98 -0.26
N GLN A 151 -17.19 -15.13 -1.19
CA GLN A 151 -17.18 -16.16 -2.22
C GLN A 151 -16.64 -15.60 -3.54
N VAL A 152 -16.18 -16.48 -4.42
CA VAL A 152 -15.81 -16.13 -5.79
C VAL A 152 -17.07 -15.72 -6.55
N THR A 153 -17.03 -14.54 -7.16
CA THR A 153 -18.09 -14.05 -8.05
C THR A 153 -17.63 -14.09 -9.50
N LEU A 154 -18.55 -14.03 -10.47
CA LEU A 154 -18.19 -13.86 -11.89
C LEU A 154 -17.27 -12.64 -12.11
N SER A 155 -17.56 -11.54 -11.43
CA SER A 155 -16.74 -10.32 -11.49
C SER A 155 -15.37 -10.47 -10.81
N SER A 156 -15.12 -11.53 -10.03
CA SER A 156 -13.82 -11.82 -9.44
C SER A 156 -12.83 -12.39 -10.47
N LEU A 157 -13.33 -13.06 -11.52
CA LEU A 157 -12.52 -13.82 -12.48
C LEU A 157 -11.58 -12.95 -13.31
N ASN A 158 -11.83 -11.64 -13.42
CA ASN A 158 -10.94 -10.73 -14.14
C ASN A 158 -9.61 -10.45 -13.39
N ARG A 159 -9.51 -10.79 -12.11
CA ARG A 159 -8.39 -10.39 -11.24
C ARG A 159 -8.01 -11.37 -10.13
N HIS A 160 -8.79 -12.42 -9.87
CA HIS A 160 -8.43 -13.44 -8.89
C HIS A 160 -7.43 -14.43 -9.50
N ALA A 161 -6.35 -14.75 -8.78
CA ALA A 161 -5.20 -15.45 -9.36
C ALA A 161 -5.49 -16.87 -9.87
N VAL A 162 -6.39 -17.58 -9.20
CA VAL A 162 -6.59 -19.03 -9.40
C VAL A 162 -8.04 -19.43 -9.68
N ALA A 163 -8.98 -18.50 -9.57
CA ALA A 163 -10.39 -18.83 -9.67
C ALA A 163 -10.79 -19.05 -11.13
N THR A 164 -11.64 -20.04 -11.36
CA THR A 164 -12.21 -20.38 -12.66
C THR A 164 -13.73 -20.20 -12.65
N LEU A 165 -14.38 -20.38 -13.80
CA LEU A 165 -15.85 -20.36 -13.87
C LEU A 165 -16.50 -21.39 -12.93
N ALA A 166 -15.86 -22.54 -12.73
CA ALA A 166 -16.35 -23.59 -11.83
C ALA A 166 -16.24 -23.20 -10.34
N ASP A 167 -15.47 -22.16 -10.01
CA ASP A 167 -15.30 -21.70 -8.63
C ASP A 167 -16.35 -20.68 -8.20
N VAL A 168 -17.20 -20.18 -9.10
CA VAL A 168 -18.22 -19.17 -8.76
C VAL A 168 -19.17 -19.72 -7.68
N GLY A 169 -19.32 -18.99 -6.58
CA GLY A 169 -20.07 -19.40 -5.39
C GLY A 169 -19.25 -20.18 -4.35
N ILE A 170 -18.00 -20.54 -4.66
CA ILE A 170 -17.10 -21.19 -3.70
C ILE A 170 -16.41 -20.11 -2.84
N PRO A 171 -16.27 -20.30 -1.52
CA PRO A 171 -15.47 -19.42 -0.67
C PRO A 171 -14.06 -19.17 -1.22
N LYS A 172 -13.61 -17.91 -1.27
CA LYS A 172 -12.30 -17.57 -1.86
C LYS A 172 -11.13 -18.29 -1.18
N VAL A 173 -11.20 -18.46 0.14
CA VAL A 173 -10.21 -19.20 0.93
C VAL A 173 -10.11 -20.67 0.49
N GLN A 174 -11.24 -21.32 0.19
CA GLN A 174 -11.29 -22.71 -0.29
C GLN A 174 -10.81 -22.81 -1.73
N CYS A 175 -11.17 -21.86 -2.60
CA CYS A 175 -10.69 -21.80 -3.97
C CYS A 175 -9.15 -21.74 -4.02
N LEU A 176 -8.53 -20.92 -3.16
CA LEU A 176 -7.07 -20.83 -3.04
C LEU A 176 -6.44 -22.14 -2.57
N GLU A 177 -6.93 -22.72 -1.46
CA GLU A 177 -6.42 -24.01 -0.97
C GLU A 177 -6.51 -25.08 -2.05
N ARG A 178 -7.72 -25.28 -2.61
CA ARG A 178 -7.99 -26.30 -3.63
C ARG A 178 -7.00 -26.25 -4.77
N ARG A 179 -6.70 -25.06 -5.29
CA ARG A 179 -5.76 -24.91 -6.41
C ARG A 179 -4.30 -25.01 -5.98
N LEU A 180 -3.94 -24.46 -4.82
CA LEU A 180 -2.55 -24.36 -4.40
C LEU A 180 -2.00 -25.67 -3.83
N ILE A 181 -2.82 -26.52 -3.22
CA ILE A 181 -2.37 -27.86 -2.80
C ILE A 181 -2.01 -28.76 -4.01
N ALA A 182 -2.59 -28.50 -5.18
CA ALA A 182 -2.20 -29.17 -6.43
C ALA A 182 -0.83 -28.72 -6.95
N ILE A 183 -0.33 -27.57 -6.47
CA ILE A 183 0.95 -26.97 -6.89
C ILE A 183 2.04 -27.21 -5.85
N ALA A 184 1.71 -27.05 -4.57
CA ALA A 184 2.63 -27.15 -3.44
C ALA A 184 1.94 -27.96 -2.33
N PRO A 185 1.86 -29.31 -2.48
CA PRO A 185 1.08 -30.17 -1.58
C PRO A 185 1.58 -30.16 -0.12
N TRP A 186 2.83 -29.78 0.12
CA TRP A 186 3.42 -29.66 1.45
C TRP A 186 2.92 -28.43 2.24
N VAL A 187 2.25 -27.47 1.60
CA VAL A 187 1.74 -26.26 2.28
C VAL A 187 0.50 -26.60 3.09
N LYS A 188 0.51 -26.24 4.37
CA LYS A 188 -0.62 -26.31 5.30
C LYS A 188 -1.41 -25.00 5.26
N PHE A 189 -2.68 -25.10 4.89
CA PHE A 189 -3.60 -23.96 4.89
C PHE A 189 -4.52 -23.99 6.12
N ASP A 190 -4.70 -22.84 6.76
CA ASP A 190 -5.71 -22.63 7.81
C ASP A 190 -6.77 -21.65 7.30
N LEU A 191 -7.94 -22.16 6.96
CA LEU A 191 -9.01 -21.38 6.34
C LEU A 191 -9.92 -20.75 7.39
N ARG A 192 -9.99 -19.42 7.40
CA ARG A 192 -10.88 -18.63 8.26
C ARG A 192 -11.89 -17.90 7.38
N GLN A 193 -13.05 -18.53 7.18
CA GLN A 193 -14.15 -17.94 6.42
C GLN A 193 -14.94 -16.95 7.28
N GLU A 194 -14.33 -15.80 7.59
CA GLU A 194 -14.91 -14.78 8.47
C GLU A 194 -14.36 -13.38 8.14
N GLN A 195 -15.16 -12.36 8.39
CA GLN A 195 -14.74 -10.97 8.23
C GLN A 195 -13.88 -10.54 9.41
N PHE A 196 -12.70 -9.97 9.12
CA PHE A 196 -11.87 -9.40 10.17
C PHE A 196 -12.55 -8.19 10.83
N ASN A 197 -12.45 -8.11 12.16
CA ASN A 197 -12.79 -6.94 12.96
C ASN A 197 -12.01 -7.00 14.28
N GLU A 198 -12.05 -5.92 15.06
CA GLU A 198 -11.31 -5.81 16.33
C GLU A 198 -11.68 -6.91 17.33
N GLY A 199 -12.96 -7.29 17.42
CA GLY A 199 -13.45 -8.30 18.37
C GLY A 199 -12.96 -9.73 18.10
N VAL A 200 -12.54 -10.02 16.87
CA VAL A 200 -12.03 -11.35 16.47
C VAL A 200 -10.52 -11.35 16.19
N ALA A 201 -9.86 -10.19 16.28
CA ALA A 201 -8.46 -10.02 15.89
C ALA A 201 -7.51 -10.97 16.65
N GLU A 202 -7.68 -11.09 17.97
CA GLU A 202 -6.87 -11.97 18.81
C GLU A 202 -6.99 -13.44 18.38
N ARG A 203 -8.21 -13.92 18.15
CA ARG A 203 -8.44 -15.30 17.69
C ARG A 203 -7.90 -15.55 16.29
N LEU A 204 -8.04 -14.58 15.39
CA LEU A 204 -7.67 -14.74 13.98
C LEU A 204 -6.16 -14.61 13.73
N LEU A 205 -5.48 -13.76 14.50
CA LEU A 205 -4.04 -13.51 14.38
C LEU A 205 -3.19 -14.29 15.40
N ARG A 206 -3.81 -15.18 16.17
CA ARG A 206 -3.12 -16.05 17.13
C ARG A 206 -2.06 -16.94 16.46
N PRO A 207 -1.08 -17.43 17.25
CA PRO A 207 -0.12 -18.42 16.79
C PRO A 207 -0.73 -19.66 16.10
N TRP A 208 0.09 -20.37 15.33
CA TRP A 208 -0.30 -21.61 14.68
C TRP A 208 -0.71 -22.67 15.71
N SER A 209 -1.82 -23.37 15.46
CA SER A 209 -2.44 -24.22 16.49
C SER A 209 -1.63 -25.47 16.82
N GLU A 210 -0.86 -26.00 15.86
CA GLU A 210 -0.12 -27.27 16.04
C GLU A 210 1.15 -27.11 16.90
N ASP A 211 1.88 -26.00 16.75
CA ASP A 211 3.20 -25.82 17.36
C ASP A 211 3.38 -24.46 18.07
N GLY A 212 2.32 -23.65 18.17
CA GLY A 212 2.36 -22.37 18.87
C GLY A 212 3.23 -21.31 18.19
N ARG A 213 3.62 -21.49 16.93
CA ARG A 213 4.46 -20.54 16.19
C ARG A 213 3.70 -19.23 15.94
N ALA A 214 4.24 -18.11 16.40
CA ALA A 214 3.72 -16.79 16.09
C ALA A 214 3.82 -16.51 14.57
N PRO A 215 2.93 -15.68 13.99
CA PRO A 215 3.05 -15.33 12.58
C PRO A 215 4.35 -14.56 12.32
N ASP A 216 5.14 -15.05 11.37
CA ASP A 216 6.35 -14.37 10.89
C ASP A 216 5.96 -13.12 10.08
N PHE A 217 4.77 -13.11 9.45
CA PHE A 217 4.23 -11.95 8.74
C PHE A 217 2.70 -11.95 8.65
N VAL A 218 2.10 -10.77 8.70
CA VAL A 218 0.69 -10.51 8.40
C VAL A 218 0.58 -9.66 7.13
N ILE A 219 -0.26 -10.09 6.20
CA ILE A 219 -0.49 -9.42 4.93
C ILE A 219 -1.91 -8.87 4.91
N ASP A 220 -2.02 -7.57 4.75
CA ASP A 220 -3.28 -6.88 4.60
C ASP A 220 -3.56 -6.59 3.11
N ALA A 221 -4.53 -7.33 2.56
CA ALA A 221 -5.07 -7.14 1.22
C ALA A 221 -6.57 -6.74 1.25
N ILE A 222 -7.00 -6.10 2.34
CA ILE A 222 -8.38 -5.66 2.55
C ILE A 222 -8.67 -4.38 1.76
N ASP A 223 -9.88 -4.23 1.24
CA ASP A 223 -10.32 -3.05 0.48
C ASP A 223 -11.24 -2.10 1.27
N ASN A 224 -11.83 -2.58 2.36
CA ASN A 224 -12.57 -1.77 3.32
C ASN A 224 -11.62 -0.98 4.25
N ILE A 225 -11.83 0.33 4.36
CA ILE A 225 -10.95 1.24 5.10
C ILE A 225 -10.98 0.96 6.61
N GLU A 226 -12.16 0.73 7.20
CA GLU A 226 -12.27 0.55 8.66
C GLU A 226 -11.61 -0.75 9.08
N THR A 227 -11.95 -1.86 8.41
CA THR A 227 -11.35 -3.16 8.68
C THR A 227 -9.83 -3.14 8.49
N LYS A 228 -9.35 -2.48 7.43
CA LYS A 228 -7.91 -2.28 7.19
C LYS A 228 -7.25 -1.54 8.35
N VAL A 229 -7.82 -0.41 8.79
CA VAL A 229 -7.26 0.37 9.90
C VAL A 229 -7.25 -0.43 11.20
N SER A 230 -8.30 -1.19 11.51
CA SER A 230 -8.36 -2.06 12.69
C SER A 230 -7.27 -3.14 12.65
N LEU A 231 -7.04 -3.78 11.50
CA LEU A 231 -5.98 -4.78 11.34
C LEU A 231 -4.59 -4.16 11.56
N LEU A 232 -4.31 -3.04 10.90
CA LEU A 232 -3.01 -2.37 10.99
C LEU A 232 -2.73 -1.83 12.38
N GLU A 233 -3.73 -1.27 13.04
CA GLU A 233 -3.62 -0.83 14.44
C GLU A 233 -3.35 -2.01 15.38
N TYR A 234 -4.07 -3.13 15.21
CA TYR A 234 -3.86 -4.31 16.04
C TYR A 234 -2.44 -4.87 15.86
N CYS A 235 -1.97 -5.01 14.62
CA CYS A 235 -0.63 -5.50 14.35
C CYS A 235 0.44 -4.57 14.92
N PHE A 236 0.28 -3.25 14.73
CA PHE A 236 1.20 -2.25 15.27
C PHE A 236 1.28 -2.28 16.80
N LYS A 237 0.13 -2.34 17.50
CA LYS A 237 0.08 -2.38 18.97
C LYS A 237 0.67 -3.67 19.55
N ASN A 238 0.56 -4.78 18.83
CA ASN A 238 1.05 -6.09 19.27
C ASN A 238 2.42 -6.47 18.68
N ASN A 239 3.10 -5.54 18.00
CA ASN A 239 4.39 -5.78 17.32
C ASN A 239 4.36 -6.99 16.37
N LEU A 240 3.24 -7.21 15.68
CA LEU A 240 3.15 -8.22 14.63
C LEU A 240 3.69 -7.63 13.32
N PRO A 241 4.69 -8.25 12.67
CA PRO A 241 5.18 -7.79 11.37
C PRO A 241 4.04 -7.76 10.35
N VAL A 242 3.83 -6.61 9.72
CA VAL A 242 2.70 -6.40 8.82
C VAL A 242 3.08 -5.58 7.59
N ILE A 243 2.51 -5.93 6.44
CA ILE A 243 2.56 -5.13 5.21
C ILE A 243 1.14 -4.96 4.66
N SER A 244 0.85 -3.77 4.15
CA SER A 244 -0.46 -3.47 3.60
C SER A 244 -0.42 -3.10 2.13
N ALA A 245 -1.31 -3.70 1.34
CA ALA A 245 -1.61 -3.23 0.00
C ALA A 245 -2.63 -2.09 0.04
N MET A 246 -2.29 -0.98 -0.62
CA MET A 246 -3.17 0.18 -0.80
C MET A 246 -4.05 0.01 -2.07
N GLY A 247 -4.61 1.11 -2.58
CA GLY A 247 -5.56 1.06 -3.69
C GLY A 247 -4.93 0.69 -5.03
N ALA A 248 -5.21 -0.53 -5.52
CA ALA A 248 -4.78 -1.00 -6.85
C ALA A 248 -5.81 -0.71 -7.98
N GLY A 249 -7.01 -0.23 -7.64
CA GLY A 249 -8.05 0.12 -8.63
C GLY A 249 -7.81 1.47 -9.30
N CYS A 250 -8.43 1.69 -10.47
CA CYS A 250 -8.24 2.89 -11.30
C CYS A 250 -6.77 3.20 -11.66
N LYS A 251 -5.87 2.20 -11.60
CA LYS A 251 -4.46 2.32 -11.97
C LYS A 251 -4.19 1.52 -13.24
N SER A 252 -3.15 1.90 -13.98
CA SER A 252 -2.70 1.18 -15.18
C SER A 252 -1.19 1.12 -15.33
N ASP A 253 -0.42 1.93 -14.60
CA ASP A 253 1.03 2.02 -14.75
C ASP A 253 1.76 1.21 -13.65
N PRO A 254 2.29 0.01 -13.98
CA PRO A 254 2.99 -0.81 -13.00
C PRO A 254 4.33 -0.24 -12.58
N THR A 255 4.95 0.65 -13.37
CA THR A 255 6.26 1.26 -13.06
C THR A 255 6.19 2.26 -11.91
N ARG A 256 4.96 2.65 -11.51
CA ARG A 256 4.68 3.57 -10.41
C ARG A 256 4.34 2.87 -9.10
N ILE A 257 4.40 1.54 -9.06
CA ILE A 257 4.20 0.76 -7.83
C ILE A 257 5.48 0.80 -7.02
N ILE A 258 5.35 1.13 -5.74
CA ILE A 258 6.47 1.27 -4.81
C ILE A 258 6.13 0.70 -3.44
N VAL A 259 7.16 0.27 -2.72
CA VAL A 259 7.10 -0.11 -1.32
C VAL A 259 7.66 1.04 -0.48
N GLY A 260 6.92 1.50 0.52
CA GLY A 260 7.36 2.56 1.41
C GLY A 260 6.55 2.61 2.69
N ASP A 261 6.91 3.50 3.61
CA ASP A 261 6.18 3.65 4.87
C ASP A 261 4.79 4.28 4.66
N ILE A 262 3.80 3.88 5.47
CA ILE A 262 2.45 4.45 5.43
C ILE A 262 2.45 5.97 5.55
N GLY A 263 3.35 6.57 6.34
CA GLY A 263 3.50 8.02 6.48
C GLY A 263 3.96 8.72 5.20
N ALA A 264 4.73 8.01 4.36
CA ALA A 264 5.23 8.51 3.08
C ALA A 264 4.29 8.23 1.89
N SER A 265 3.24 7.42 2.09
CA SER A 265 2.30 7.06 1.03
C SER A 265 1.54 8.26 0.44
N LYS A 266 1.30 8.26 -0.87
CA LYS A 266 0.70 9.39 -1.62
C LYS A 266 -0.29 8.91 -2.69
N ASP A 267 -1.08 9.88 -3.18
CA ASP A 267 -1.81 9.86 -4.45
C ASP A 267 -2.93 8.83 -4.67
N ASP A 268 -3.07 7.81 -3.83
CA ASP A 268 -4.25 6.92 -3.83
C ASP A 268 -5.24 7.20 -2.69
N GLY A 269 -6.55 7.04 -2.97
CA GLY A 269 -7.62 7.38 -2.05
C GLY A 269 -7.67 6.47 -0.81
N LEU A 270 -7.36 5.19 -0.97
CA LEU A 270 -7.35 4.19 0.11
C LEU A 270 -6.21 4.47 1.08
N SER A 271 -5.00 4.71 0.57
CA SER A 271 -3.82 5.16 1.33
C SER A 271 -4.11 6.42 2.11
N ARG A 272 -4.67 7.45 1.46
CA ARG A 272 -4.95 8.73 2.12
C ARG A 272 -5.92 8.56 3.28
N ALA A 273 -7.00 7.80 3.09
CA ALA A 273 -7.99 7.55 4.14
C ALA A 273 -7.41 6.72 5.29
N THR A 274 -6.68 5.64 4.96
CA THR A 274 -6.02 4.75 5.93
C THR A 274 -4.99 5.53 6.76
N ARG A 275 -4.08 6.27 6.11
CA ARG A 275 -3.07 7.11 6.76
C ARG A 275 -3.69 8.15 7.69
N ARG A 276 -4.77 8.82 7.26
CA ARG A 276 -5.45 9.83 8.11
C ARG A 276 -6.04 9.19 9.36
N LYS A 277 -6.70 8.04 9.24
CA LYS A 277 -7.30 7.32 10.38
C LYS A 277 -6.24 6.74 11.33
N LEU A 278 -5.17 6.16 10.79
CA LEU A 278 -4.04 5.70 11.60
C LEU A 278 -3.37 6.85 12.35
N LYS A 279 -3.21 8.01 11.72
CA LYS A 279 -2.67 9.22 12.37
C LYS A 279 -3.53 9.67 13.56
N LEU A 280 -4.86 9.60 13.45
CA LEU A 280 -5.77 9.90 14.57
C LEU A 280 -5.61 8.91 15.74
N LYS A 281 -5.14 7.69 15.45
CA LYS A 281 -4.82 6.66 16.44
C LYS A 281 -3.36 6.72 16.94
N GLY A 282 -2.61 7.76 16.56
CA GLY A 282 -1.22 7.96 16.96
C GLY A 282 -0.17 7.23 16.10
N ILE A 283 -0.59 6.54 15.04
CA ILE A 283 0.30 5.75 14.17
C ILE A 283 0.62 6.57 12.92
N THR A 284 1.85 7.06 12.82
CA THR A 284 2.29 7.93 11.70
C THR A 284 3.32 7.28 10.78
N SER A 285 4.02 6.25 11.26
CA SER A 285 5.05 5.49 10.54
C SER A 285 5.27 4.13 11.20
N GLY A 286 6.11 3.29 10.61
CA GLY A 286 6.45 1.94 11.08
C GLY A 286 5.62 0.83 10.42
N ILE A 287 4.85 1.14 9.38
CA ILE A 287 4.05 0.15 8.64
C ILE A 287 4.44 0.24 7.16
N PRO A 288 5.12 -0.77 6.61
CA PRO A 288 5.40 -0.83 5.18
C PRO A 288 4.10 -1.04 4.40
N VAL A 289 3.98 -0.32 3.29
CA VAL A 289 2.83 -0.38 2.39
C VAL A 289 3.26 -0.43 0.93
N VAL A 290 2.49 -1.17 0.13
CA VAL A 290 2.59 -1.15 -1.33
C VAL A 290 1.54 -0.19 -1.87
N TYR A 291 1.99 0.84 -2.57
CA TYR A 291 1.11 1.86 -3.14
C TYR A 291 1.62 2.32 -4.51
N SER A 292 0.79 3.07 -5.22
CA SER A 292 1.11 3.58 -6.56
C SER A 292 1.10 5.10 -6.56
N THR A 293 2.18 5.71 -7.07
CA THR A 293 2.30 7.17 -7.29
C THR A 293 1.59 7.64 -8.57
N GLU A 294 0.88 6.75 -9.26
CA GLU A 294 0.04 7.13 -10.38
C GLU A 294 -1.10 8.02 -9.89
N THR A 295 -1.23 9.21 -10.47
CA THR A 295 -2.32 10.13 -10.19
C THR A 295 -3.51 9.82 -11.07
N SER A 296 -4.72 9.94 -10.52
CA SER A 296 -5.94 9.99 -11.32
C SER A 296 -5.95 11.29 -12.14
N GLY A 297 -6.36 11.23 -13.41
CA GLY A 297 -6.37 12.39 -14.30
C GLY A 297 -7.26 12.16 -15.53
N ALA A 298 -7.41 13.18 -16.37
CA ALA A 298 -8.26 13.13 -17.56
C ALA A 298 -7.90 11.94 -18.47
N GLY A 299 -8.90 11.15 -18.85
CA GLY A 299 -8.73 9.94 -19.67
C GLY A 299 -8.33 8.68 -18.89
N LYS A 300 -8.16 8.75 -17.56
CA LYS A 300 -7.99 7.57 -16.69
C LYS A 300 -9.35 7.04 -16.24
N ALA A 301 -9.39 5.76 -15.87
CA ALA A 301 -10.60 5.14 -15.34
C ALA A 301 -10.99 5.78 -14.00
N GLU A 302 -12.25 6.18 -13.87
CA GLU A 302 -12.79 6.81 -12.65
C GLU A 302 -13.86 5.91 -12.01
N LEU A 303 -14.27 6.25 -10.78
CA LEU A 303 -15.39 5.59 -10.13
C LEU A 303 -16.64 5.73 -11.00
N LEU A 304 -17.26 4.60 -11.35
CA LEU A 304 -18.46 4.62 -12.17
C LEU A 304 -19.62 5.28 -11.38
N PRO A 305 -20.44 6.11 -12.04
CA PRO A 305 -21.65 6.64 -11.44
C PRO A 305 -22.61 5.49 -11.10
N LEU A 306 -23.43 5.70 -10.06
CA LEU A 306 -24.50 4.75 -9.74
C LEU A 306 -25.57 4.79 -10.83
N PRO A 307 -26.17 3.66 -11.22
CA PRO A 307 -27.38 3.65 -12.03
C PRO A 307 -28.48 4.50 -11.36
N GLU A 308 -29.22 5.29 -12.14
CA GLU A 308 -30.25 6.20 -11.61
C GLU A 308 -31.32 5.45 -10.79
N GLU A 309 -31.62 4.20 -11.14
CA GLU A 309 -32.55 3.32 -10.43
C GLU A 309 -32.11 2.96 -8.99
N GLU A 310 -30.80 2.85 -8.74
CA GLU A 310 -30.28 2.63 -7.38
C GLU A 310 -30.26 3.93 -6.58
N PHE A 311 -30.05 5.07 -7.25
CA PHE A 311 -30.09 6.39 -6.61
C PHE A 311 -31.48 6.73 -6.03
N GLN A 312 -32.54 6.18 -6.63
CA GLN A 312 -33.93 6.36 -6.17
C GLN A 312 -34.29 5.50 -4.94
N LYS A 313 -33.53 4.44 -4.65
CA LYS A 313 -33.83 3.48 -3.56
C LYS A 313 -33.37 3.93 -2.16
N GLY A 314 -32.69 5.07 -2.04
CA GLY A 314 -32.30 5.64 -0.74
C GLY A 314 -30.92 6.28 -0.72
N SER A 315 -30.47 6.70 0.47
CA SER A 315 -29.14 7.27 0.65
C SER A 315 -28.06 6.21 0.42
N VAL A 316 -26.90 6.59 -0.13
CA VAL A 316 -25.83 5.66 -0.56
C VAL A 316 -25.34 4.71 0.55
N GLY A 317 -25.57 5.02 1.83
CA GLY A 317 -25.28 4.11 2.94
C GLY A 317 -26.26 2.94 3.10
N ASP A 318 -27.51 3.13 2.66
CA ASP A 318 -28.63 2.22 2.88
C ASP A 318 -28.85 1.23 1.72
N LEU A 319 -28.20 1.46 0.58
CA LEU A 319 -28.29 0.64 -0.64
C LEU A 319 -27.36 -0.58 -0.61
N ALA A 320 -26.43 -0.63 0.33
CA ALA A 320 -25.50 -1.72 0.49
C ALA A 320 -26.15 -2.89 1.24
N ALA A 321 -26.02 -4.12 0.73
CA ALA A 321 -26.52 -5.33 1.41
C ALA A 321 -25.92 -5.53 2.82
N MET A 322 -24.79 -4.86 3.12
CA MET A 322 -24.20 -4.74 4.44
C MET A 322 -23.73 -3.31 4.71
N PRO A 323 -23.79 -2.81 5.96
CA PRO A 323 -23.20 -1.52 6.33
C PRO A 323 -21.73 -1.46 5.91
N ASN A 324 -21.32 -0.37 5.24
CA ASN A 324 -19.96 -0.13 4.73
C ASN A 324 -19.52 -0.90 3.47
N PHE A 325 -20.44 -1.53 2.71
CA PHE A 325 -20.12 -2.09 1.40
C PHE A 325 -20.09 -0.99 0.31
N ARG A 326 -19.22 -1.13 -0.71
CA ARG A 326 -19.12 -0.11 -1.78
C ARG A 326 -20.31 -0.23 -2.74
N VAL A 327 -21.16 0.79 -2.78
CA VAL A 327 -22.26 0.90 -3.76
C VAL A 327 -21.72 1.24 -5.16
N ARG A 328 -20.57 1.92 -5.26
CA ARG A 328 -19.93 2.28 -6.55
C ARG A 328 -18.89 1.25 -6.97
N ILE A 329 -19.00 0.78 -8.21
CA ILE A 329 -18.02 -0.11 -8.83
C ILE A 329 -16.76 0.70 -9.15
N LEU A 330 -15.64 0.31 -8.54
CA LEU A 330 -14.33 0.82 -8.88
C LEU A 330 -13.79 -0.01 -10.06
N PRO A 331 -13.49 0.58 -11.24
CA PRO A 331 -12.85 -0.14 -12.33
C PRO A 331 -11.49 -0.69 -11.91
N VAL A 332 -11.25 -1.97 -12.21
CA VAL A 332 -10.00 -2.65 -11.89
C VAL A 332 -9.48 -3.38 -13.11
N LEU A 333 -8.28 -3.00 -13.55
CA LEU A 333 -7.50 -3.77 -14.51
C LEU A 333 -6.73 -4.85 -13.75
N GLY A 334 -6.97 -6.13 -14.03
CA GLY A 334 -6.48 -7.26 -13.23
C GLY A 334 -4.96 -7.34 -13.07
N THR A 335 -4.20 -6.76 -13.99
CA THR A 335 -2.74 -6.66 -13.91
C THR A 335 -2.25 -5.88 -12.69
N MET A 336 -2.98 -4.82 -12.28
CA MET A 336 -2.53 -3.97 -11.17
C MET A 336 -2.65 -4.67 -9.81
N PRO A 337 -3.80 -5.27 -9.42
CA PRO A 337 -3.87 -6.08 -8.21
C PRO A 337 -2.86 -7.24 -8.21
N ALA A 338 -2.63 -7.87 -9.35
CA ALA A 338 -1.65 -8.94 -9.47
C ALA A 338 -0.24 -8.46 -9.12
N ILE A 339 0.22 -7.35 -9.72
CA ILE A 339 1.55 -6.81 -9.45
C ILE A 339 1.67 -6.31 -8.01
N PHE A 340 0.61 -5.71 -7.44
CA PHE A 340 0.57 -5.40 -6.02
C PHE A 340 0.76 -6.65 -5.15
N GLY A 341 0.03 -7.73 -5.45
CA GLY A 341 0.14 -9.01 -4.73
C GLY A 341 1.53 -9.63 -4.84
N LEU A 342 2.15 -9.60 -6.02
CA LEU A 342 3.51 -10.06 -6.25
C LEU A 342 4.54 -9.20 -5.50
N THR A 343 4.36 -7.88 -5.48
CA THR A 343 5.23 -6.95 -4.76
C THR A 343 5.17 -7.20 -3.25
N VAL A 344 3.96 -7.41 -2.71
CA VAL A 344 3.75 -7.79 -1.32
C VAL A 344 4.42 -9.12 -1.01
N ALA A 345 4.21 -10.16 -1.82
CA ALA A 345 4.83 -11.46 -1.61
C ALA A 345 6.36 -11.37 -1.61
N ASN A 346 6.94 -10.63 -2.56
CA ASN A 346 8.37 -10.39 -2.62
C ASN A 346 8.89 -9.72 -1.34
N HIS A 347 8.22 -8.68 -0.86
CA HIS A 347 8.60 -8.04 0.41
C HIS A 347 8.62 -9.02 1.58
N VAL A 348 7.59 -9.86 1.69
CA VAL A 348 7.47 -10.84 2.77
C VAL A 348 8.55 -11.92 2.68
N ILE A 349 8.80 -12.47 1.49
CA ILE A 349 9.84 -13.48 1.26
C ILE A 349 11.21 -12.93 1.66
N LEU A 350 11.59 -11.76 1.14
CA LEU A 350 12.89 -11.16 1.43
C LEU A 350 13.03 -10.79 2.92
N SER A 351 11.95 -10.29 3.55
CA SER A 351 11.94 -9.98 4.98
C SER A 351 12.16 -11.23 5.85
N ILE A 352 11.45 -12.32 5.57
CA ILE A 352 11.55 -13.59 6.33
C ILE A 352 12.92 -14.21 6.17
N THR A 353 13.47 -14.18 4.95
CA THR A 353 14.78 -14.78 4.65
C THR A 353 15.96 -13.93 5.15
N GLY A 354 15.72 -12.65 5.45
CA GLY A 354 16.77 -11.69 5.79
C GLY A 354 17.55 -11.21 4.57
N TYR A 355 16.99 -11.37 3.37
CA TYR A 355 17.59 -10.86 2.14
C TYR A 355 17.50 -9.31 2.12
N PRO A 356 18.55 -8.59 1.67
CA PRO A 356 18.55 -7.12 1.66
C PRO A 356 17.35 -6.50 0.94
N LEU A 357 16.72 -5.52 1.59
CA LEU A 357 15.60 -4.74 1.07
C LEU A 357 16.03 -3.32 0.71
N ASP A 358 16.51 -3.13 -0.51
CA ASP A 358 16.97 -1.83 -1.02
C ASP A 358 15.90 -1.13 -1.88
N TYR A 359 14.71 -0.91 -1.32
CA TYR A 359 13.68 -0.18 -2.06
C TYR A 359 14.07 1.28 -2.27
N VAL A 360 13.90 1.76 -3.50
CA VAL A 360 14.06 3.19 -3.80
C VAL A 360 12.96 3.95 -3.06
N PRO A 361 13.28 4.85 -2.13
CA PRO A 361 12.28 5.66 -1.46
C PRO A 361 11.52 6.46 -2.53
N ALA A 362 10.20 6.49 -2.42
CA ALA A 362 9.31 7.17 -3.35
C ALA A 362 9.89 8.52 -3.81
N LYS A 363 10.19 8.66 -5.11
CA LYS A 363 10.67 9.89 -5.77
C LYS A 363 9.63 11.05 -5.75
N GLY A 364 8.71 11.08 -4.79
CA GLY A 364 7.68 12.10 -4.61
C GLY A 364 8.17 13.37 -3.92
N ARG A 365 9.36 13.87 -4.28
CA ARG A 365 9.93 15.12 -3.77
C ARG A 365 9.84 16.25 -4.80
N GLU A 366 8.95 16.16 -5.79
CA GLU A 366 8.79 17.17 -6.85
C GLU A 366 8.65 18.60 -6.30
N LYS A 367 7.80 18.83 -5.29
CA LYS A 367 7.72 20.13 -4.60
C LYS A 367 9.01 20.58 -3.92
N MET A 368 9.80 19.64 -3.40
CA MET A 368 11.11 19.96 -2.84
C MET A 368 12.08 20.34 -3.95
N TYR A 369 12.09 19.62 -5.08
CA TYR A 369 12.93 19.91 -6.25
C TYR A 369 12.53 21.24 -6.89
N GLU A 370 11.23 21.53 -7.03
CA GLU A 370 10.70 22.84 -7.45
C GLU A 370 11.17 23.94 -6.49
N GLY A 371 11.11 23.71 -5.17
CA GLY A 371 11.61 24.64 -4.16
C GLY A 371 13.12 24.88 -4.24
N MET A 372 13.90 23.82 -4.49
CA MET A 372 15.34 23.90 -4.72
C MET A 372 15.66 24.67 -6.01
N LEU A 373 14.93 24.42 -7.10
CA LEU A 373 15.08 25.13 -8.37
C LEU A 373 14.73 26.62 -8.23
N ALA A 374 13.65 26.95 -7.52
CA ALA A 374 13.29 28.34 -7.21
C ALA A 374 14.35 29.04 -6.34
N THR A 375 14.96 28.30 -5.41
CA THR A 375 16.06 28.81 -4.58
C THR A 375 17.32 29.04 -5.44
N LEU A 376 17.65 28.12 -6.34
CA LEU A 376 18.77 28.27 -7.28
C LEU A 376 18.58 29.48 -8.20
N GLN A 377 17.37 29.66 -8.75
CA GLN A 377 16.98 30.85 -9.53
C GLN A 377 17.26 32.14 -8.73
N SER A 378 16.91 32.16 -7.44
CA SER A 378 17.16 33.31 -6.56
C SER A 378 18.66 33.57 -6.34
N TYR A 379 19.50 32.53 -6.28
CA TYR A 379 20.95 32.68 -6.16
C TYR A 379 21.58 33.22 -7.44
N GLU A 380 21.15 32.73 -8.61
CA GLU A 380 21.66 33.22 -9.91
C GLU A 380 21.27 34.69 -10.15
N GLU A 381 20.05 35.11 -9.79
CA GLU A 381 19.65 36.52 -9.85
C GLU A 381 20.52 37.41 -8.95
N LYS A 382 20.84 36.96 -7.72
CA LYS A 382 21.73 37.68 -6.82
C LYS A 382 23.16 37.75 -7.35
N LEU A 383 23.65 36.68 -7.97
CA LEU A 383 24.99 36.64 -8.53
C LEU A 383 25.12 37.62 -9.71
N ALA A 384 24.11 37.66 -10.59
CA ALA A 384 24.03 38.63 -11.67
C ALA A 384 23.97 40.09 -11.17
N ARG A 385 23.24 40.35 -10.07
CA ARG A 385 23.26 41.67 -9.39
C ARG A 385 24.65 42.07 -8.95
N LEU A 386 25.38 41.13 -8.35
CA LEU A 386 26.73 41.38 -7.85
C LEU A 386 27.71 41.69 -8.98
N GLY A 387 27.51 41.10 -10.17
CA GLY A 387 28.29 41.37 -11.37
C GLY A 387 27.95 42.67 -12.10
N ASN A 388 26.93 43.43 -11.65
CA ASN A 388 26.37 44.59 -12.37
C ASN A 388 25.91 44.26 -13.81
N GLU A 389 25.43 43.03 -14.05
CA GLU A 389 25.10 42.51 -15.40
C GLU A 389 23.68 42.91 -15.86
N GLY A 390 23.37 44.21 -15.82
CA GLY A 390 22.12 44.78 -16.32
C GLY A 390 20.85 44.37 -15.55
N ASP A 391 19.69 44.62 -16.18
CA ASP A 391 18.37 44.30 -15.62
C ASP A 391 18.14 42.76 -15.61
N GLN A 392 17.83 42.17 -14.45
CA GLN A 392 17.61 40.73 -14.33
C GLN A 392 16.14 40.31 -14.50
N ILE A 393 15.22 41.25 -14.78
CA ILE A 393 13.83 40.88 -15.03
C ILE A 393 13.77 39.86 -16.18
N GLY A 394 13.20 38.68 -15.88
CA GLY A 394 13.03 37.59 -16.83
C GLY A 394 14.23 36.65 -17.00
N LEU A 395 15.25 36.69 -16.12
CA LEU A 395 16.36 35.73 -16.12
C LEU A 395 15.82 34.30 -15.91
N LYS A 396 16.23 33.35 -16.74
CA LYS A 396 15.90 31.92 -16.57
C LYS A 396 17.15 31.09 -16.30
N VAL A 397 17.05 30.16 -15.36
CA VAL A 397 18.08 29.14 -15.14
C VAL A 397 17.85 27.95 -16.10
N PRO A 398 18.86 27.52 -16.88
CA PRO A 398 18.76 26.38 -17.81
C PRO A 398 18.88 25.02 -17.09
N ILE A 399 18.20 24.86 -15.94
CA ILE A 399 18.18 23.65 -15.12
C ILE A 399 16.71 23.25 -14.93
N THR A 400 16.38 21.99 -15.18
CA THR A 400 15.03 21.45 -15.05
C THR A 400 14.80 20.85 -13.66
N VAL A 401 13.54 20.57 -13.31
CA VAL A 401 13.21 19.85 -12.06
C VAL A 401 13.83 18.45 -12.04
N GLY A 402 13.94 17.80 -13.21
CA GLY A 402 14.60 16.50 -13.35
C GLY A 402 16.10 16.56 -13.06
N ASP A 403 16.76 17.62 -13.52
CA ASP A 403 18.19 17.88 -13.22
C ASP A 403 18.43 18.08 -11.73
N VAL A 404 17.54 18.82 -11.05
CA VAL A 404 17.60 18.98 -9.59
C VAL A 404 17.42 17.64 -8.87
N ALA A 405 16.50 16.80 -9.34
CA ALA A 405 16.31 15.46 -8.79
C ALA A 405 17.55 14.57 -8.97
N PHE A 406 18.16 14.58 -10.15
CA PHE A 406 19.40 13.87 -10.44
C PHE A 406 20.55 14.33 -9.53
N LEU A 407 20.81 15.63 -9.47
CA LEU A 407 21.87 16.18 -8.64
C LEU A 407 21.63 15.82 -7.17
N SER A 408 20.44 16.10 -6.65
CA SER A 408 20.17 15.91 -5.23
C SER A 408 20.19 14.45 -4.80
N GLU A 409 19.57 13.53 -5.55
CA GLU A 409 19.39 12.15 -5.13
C GLU A 409 20.46 11.20 -5.68
N GLU A 410 20.87 11.35 -6.93
CA GLU A 410 21.78 10.38 -7.58
C GLU A 410 23.24 10.80 -7.41
N LEU A 411 23.55 12.09 -7.63
CA LEU A 411 24.92 12.58 -7.47
C LEU A 411 25.30 12.74 -6.00
N TYR A 412 24.44 13.37 -5.20
CA TYR A 412 24.72 13.73 -3.80
C TYR A 412 23.98 12.88 -2.76
N GLN A 413 23.18 11.88 -3.16
CA GLN A 413 22.54 10.90 -2.25
C GLN A 413 21.71 11.55 -1.14
N GLY A 414 21.07 12.68 -1.44
CA GLY A 414 20.20 13.43 -0.54
C GLY A 414 20.93 14.05 0.66
N ARG A 415 22.24 14.34 0.53
CA ARG A 415 23.09 14.86 1.62
C ARG A 415 23.96 16.03 1.16
N SER A 416 24.23 16.97 2.07
CA SER A 416 25.17 18.06 1.80
C SER A 416 26.55 17.52 1.41
N ALA A 417 27.13 18.08 0.36
CA ALA A 417 28.49 17.78 -0.08
C ALA A 417 29.57 18.28 0.90
N ILE A 418 29.20 19.14 1.85
CA ILE A 418 30.11 19.73 2.84
C ILE A 418 30.02 18.97 4.16
N THR A 419 28.83 18.87 4.75
CA THR A 419 28.65 18.30 6.10
C THR A 419 27.98 16.92 6.12
N GLY A 420 27.41 16.47 5.00
CA GLY A 420 26.63 15.22 4.94
C GLY A 420 25.24 15.30 5.58
N ILE A 421 24.82 16.48 6.07
CA ILE A 421 23.50 16.71 6.66
C ILE A 421 22.41 16.59 5.59
N PRO A 422 21.30 15.86 5.82
CA PRO A 422 20.26 15.61 4.80
C PRO A 422 19.08 16.61 4.82
N THR A 423 19.11 17.64 5.67
CA THR A 423 17.96 18.54 5.87
C THR A 423 18.22 19.94 5.33
N LYS A 424 17.16 20.61 4.84
CA LYS A 424 17.19 21.98 4.28
C LYS A 424 18.23 22.15 3.17
N LEU A 425 18.25 21.20 2.24
CA LEU A 425 19.22 21.18 1.14
C LEU A 425 18.84 22.17 0.03
N VAL A 426 19.86 22.77 -0.58
CA VAL A 426 19.75 23.71 -1.71
C VAL A 426 20.91 23.48 -2.68
N LEU A 427 20.71 23.84 -3.96
CA LEU A 427 21.77 23.87 -4.96
C LEU A 427 22.29 25.30 -5.13
N ILE A 428 23.60 25.45 -5.19
CA ILE A 428 24.30 26.70 -5.43
C ILE A 428 25.56 26.43 -6.27
N ARG A 429 26.03 27.43 -7.04
CA ARG A 429 27.33 27.33 -7.72
C ARG A 429 28.45 27.07 -6.72
N TRP A 430 29.43 26.26 -7.13
CA TRP A 430 30.65 26.01 -6.36
C TRP A 430 31.67 27.14 -6.50
N GLN A 431 31.75 27.73 -7.68
CA GLN A 431 32.71 28.77 -8.03
C GLN A 431 32.01 29.92 -8.74
N LYS A 432 32.59 31.11 -8.62
CA LYS A 432 32.14 32.28 -9.38
C LYS A 432 32.43 32.05 -10.88
N PRO A 433 31.51 32.39 -11.79
CA PRO A 433 31.79 32.30 -13.22
C PRO A 433 32.98 33.18 -13.59
N SER A 434 33.85 32.68 -14.45
CA SER A 434 35.04 33.40 -14.94
C SER A 434 34.69 34.52 -15.94
N GLY A 435 33.47 34.54 -16.46
CA GLY A 435 32.93 35.56 -17.36
C GLY A 435 31.52 36.00 -16.95
N SER A 436 30.74 36.49 -17.92
CA SER A 436 29.35 36.90 -17.69
C SER A 436 28.51 35.76 -17.13
N SER A 437 27.77 36.02 -16.04
CA SER A 437 26.79 35.08 -15.47
C SER A 437 25.50 34.99 -16.31
N ILE A 438 25.26 35.97 -17.19
CA ILE A 438 24.11 36.03 -18.09
C ILE A 438 24.54 35.87 -19.56
N THR A 439 23.74 35.12 -20.32
CA THR A 439 23.75 35.08 -21.79
C THR A 439 22.36 35.43 -22.33
N THR A 440 22.32 36.13 -23.47
CA THR A 440 21.09 36.57 -24.11
C THR A 440 20.86 35.77 -25.40
N LEU A 441 19.68 35.16 -25.53
CA LEU A 441 19.28 34.39 -26.71
C LEU A 441 18.13 35.10 -27.44
N GLY A 442 18.20 35.16 -28.77
CA GLY A 442 17.17 35.74 -29.65
C GLY A 442 17.46 37.17 -30.14
N GLU A 443 16.61 37.67 -31.05
CA GLU A 443 16.71 39.01 -31.64
C GLU A 443 15.38 39.79 -31.51
N GLY A 444 15.45 41.13 -31.44
CA GLY A 444 14.27 42.00 -31.46
C GLY A 444 13.40 41.91 -30.20
N LYS A 445 12.10 41.58 -30.36
CA LYS A 445 11.13 41.49 -29.25
C LYS A 445 11.13 40.12 -28.53
N SER A 446 11.87 39.14 -29.03
CA SER A 446 11.91 37.76 -28.53
C SER A 446 13.22 37.46 -27.79
N ILE A 447 13.68 38.39 -26.97
CA ILE A 447 14.92 38.27 -26.20
C ILE A 447 14.67 37.50 -24.90
N GLN A 448 15.37 36.39 -24.68
CA GLN A 448 15.37 35.63 -23.43
C GLN A 448 16.76 35.70 -22.78
N LYS A 449 16.80 36.17 -21.53
CA LYS A 449 18.01 36.17 -20.70
C LYS A 449 18.10 34.83 -19.98
N CYS A 450 19.26 34.18 -20.05
CA CYS A 450 19.52 32.90 -19.39
C CYS A 450 20.79 33.01 -18.53
N SER A 451 20.79 32.35 -17.37
CA SER A 451 22.02 32.13 -16.62
C SER A 451 22.94 31.18 -17.39
N THR A 452 24.26 31.37 -17.27
CA THR A 452 25.29 30.48 -17.83
C THR A 452 25.54 29.21 -17.00
N VAL A 453 24.74 28.97 -15.95
CA VAL A 453 24.98 27.87 -15.01
C VAL A 453 24.81 26.51 -15.67
N LYS A 454 25.77 25.64 -15.42
CA LYS A 454 25.78 24.24 -15.87
C LYS A 454 25.57 23.28 -14.71
N LEU A 455 25.24 22.02 -15.00
CA LEU A 455 25.03 20.99 -13.97
C LEU A 455 26.28 20.79 -13.10
N HIS A 456 27.46 20.73 -13.72
CA HIS A 456 28.73 20.53 -13.01
C HIS A 456 29.20 21.77 -12.21
N ASP A 457 28.54 22.92 -12.37
CA ASP A 457 28.80 24.09 -11.53
C ASP A 457 28.14 23.95 -10.15
N LEU A 458 27.15 23.06 -10.00
CA LEU A 458 26.25 23.03 -8.85
C LEU A 458 26.68 22.04 -7.77
N VAL A 459 26.58 22.50 -6.53
CA VAL A 459 26.85 21.72 -5.32
C VAL A 459 25.65 21.73 -4.41
N LEU A 460 25.33 20.56 -3.86
CA LEU A 460 24.26 20.41 -2.87
C LEU A 460 24.79 20.74 -1.48
N MET A 461 24.21 21.75 -0.84
CA MET A 461 24.60 22.22 0.49
C MET A 461 23.36 22.34 1.39
N THR A 462 23.54 22.42 2.70
CA THR A 462 22.47 22.93 3.56
C THR A 462 22.26 24.43 3.29
N LYS A 463 21.07 24.95 3.58
CA LYS A 463 20.76 26.38 3.39
C LYS A 463 21.71 27.31 4.15
N ASP A 464 22.17 26.90 5.32
CA ASP A 464 23.10 27.69 6.15
C ASP A 464 24.51 27.69 5.55
N GLU A 465 24.97 26.53 5.07
CA GLU A 465 26.23 26.41 4.30
C GLU A 465 26.20 27.25 3.03
N ALA A 466 25.13 27.16 2.23
CA ALA A 466 24.99 27.94 1.01
C ALA A 466 24.99 29.45 1.30
N THR A 467 24.40 29.88 2.42
CA THR A 467 24.42 31.28 2.86
C THR A 467 25.84 31.73 3.25
N ARG A 468 26.60 30.87 3.94
CA ARG A 468 28.01 31.12 4.25
C ARG A 468 28.86 31.18 2.98
N HIS A 469 28.65 30.25 2.05
CA HIS A 469 29.34 30.18 0.77
C HIS A 469 29.08 31.44 -0.08
N GLU A 470 27.82 31.87 -0.21
CA GLU A 470 27.43 33.12 -0.89
C GLU A 470 28.15 34.34 -0.28
N LYS A 471 28.24 34.39 1.06
CA LYS A 471 28.86 35.51 1.77
C LYS A 471 30.38 35.54 1.62
N GLU A 472 31.05 34.41 1.80
CA GLU A 472 32.51 34.37 1.85
C GLU A 472 33.15 34.37 0.46
N ILE A 473 32.58 33.62 -0.49
CA ILE A 473 33.19 33.42 -1.81
C ILE A 473 32.62 34.40 -2.82
N PHE A 474 31.30 34.52 -2.95
CA PHE A 474 30.73 35.41 -3.97
C PHE A 474 30.86 36.89 -3.56
N LYS A 475 30.44 37.25 -2.34
CA LYS A 475 30.53 38.63 -1.84
C LYS A 475 31.90 38.98 -1.26
N GLY A 476 32.51 38.05 -0.53
CA GLY A 476 33.78 38.27 0.16
C GLY A 476 35.02 38.09 -0.71
N GLY A 477 34.90 37.45 -1.88
CA GLY A 477 36.01 37.26 -2.82
C GLY A 477 37.10 36.30 -2.32
N LYS A 478 36.84 35.50 -1.28
CA LYS A 478 37.78 34.49 -0.80
C LYS A 478 37.91 33.34 -1.80
N SER A 479 39.08 32.70 -1.80
CA SER A 479 39.29 31.45 -2.55
C SER A 479 38.58 30.27 -1.87
N LEU A 480 38.46 29.13 -2.57
CA LEU A 480 37.85 27.93 -1.97
C LEU A 480 38.71 27.39 -0.82
N GLU A 481 40.02 27.47 -0.99
CA GLU A 481 41.05 27.03 -0.04
C GLU A 481 41.03 27.85 1.26
N ASP A 482 40.55 29.09 1.21
CA ASP A 482 40.36 29.94 2.39
C ASP A 482 39.11 29.56 3.22
N VAL A 483 38.17 28.80 2.64
CA VAL A 483 36.85 28.55 3.23
C VAL A 483 36.64 27.07 3.57
N TYR A 484 37.20 26.16 2.78
CA TYR A 484 37.06 24.72 2.90
C TYR A 484 38.40 24.00 3.00
N ASP A 485 38.43 22.88 3.71
CA ASP A 485 39.61 22.01 3.75
C ASP A 485 39.82 21.25 2.42
N ALA A 486 41.03 20.76 2.22
CA ALA A 486 41.43 20.10 0.98
C ALA A 486 40.64 18.81 0.69
N GLU A 487 40.20 18.08 1.73
CA GLU A 487 39.41 16.86 1.56
C GLU A 487 38.01 17.19 1.03
N THR A 488 37.37 18.23 1.59
CA THR A 488 36.08 18.73 1.14
C THR A 488 36.14 19.20 -0.31
N ILE A 489 37.17 19.97 -0.68
CA ILE A 489 37.36 20.44 -2.06
C ILE A 489 37.51 19.23 -3.01
N ALA A 490 38.41 18.29 -2.69
CA ALA A 490 38.62 17.10 -3.51
C ALA A 490 37.34 16.25 -3.68
N ARG A 491 36.54 16.13 -2.62
CA ARG A 491 35.25 15.41 -2.65
C ARG A 491 34.24 16.09 -3.59
N VAL A 492 34.15 17.41 -3.54
CA VAL A 492 33.25 18.19 -4.40
C VAL A 492 33.70 18.13 -5.85
N GLU A 493 34.99 18.34 -6.14
CA GLU A 493 35.53 18.28 -7.51
C GLU A 493 35.28 16.91 -8.16
N LYS A 494 35.46 15.81 -7.42
CA LYS A 494 35.13 14.46 -7.91
C LYS A 494 33.65 14.31 -8.30
N LYS A 495 32.73 14.97 -7.60
CA LYS A 495 31.30 14.98 -7.94
C LYS A 495 31.01 15.86 -9.15
N ARG A 496 31.73 16.97 -9.31
CA ARG A 496 31.63 17.85 -10.50
C ARG A 496 32.08 17.13 -11.77
N GLU A 497 33.19 16.40 -11.73
CA GLU A 497 33.64 15.55 -12.85
C GLU A 497 32.58 14.51 -13.27
N LEU A 498 31.86 13.94 -12.29
CA LEU A 498 30.78 12.99 -12.57
C LEU A 498 29.56 13.69 -13.19
N ALA A 499 29.23 14.90 -12.72
CA ALA A 499 28.15 15.71 -13.28
C ALA A 499 28.46 16.17 -14.72
N GLU A 500 29.72 16.51 -15.02
CA GLU A 500 30.16 16.90 -16.36
C GLU A 500 30.00 15.76 -17.37
N LYS A 501 30.34 14.53 -16.97
CA LYS A 501 30.09 13.34 -17.80
C LYS A 501 28.61 13.17 -18.13
N TYR A 502 27.71 13.38 -17.17
CA TYR A 502 26.27 13.29 -17.38
C TYR A 502 25.77 14.41 -18.31
N GLU A 503 26.26 15.63 -18.14
CA GLU A 503 25.89 16.79 -18.93
C GLU A 503 26.27 16.63 -20.42
N ALA A 504 27.33 15.88 -20.73
CA ALA A 504 27.67 15.52 -22.11
C ALA A 504 26.60 14.67 -22.82
N PHE A 505 25.75 13.95 -22.07
CA PHE A 505 24.63 13.16 -22.61
C PHE A 505 23.28 13.91 -22.56
N ARG A 506 23.27 15.13 -22.04
CA ARG A 506 22.09 16.01 -21.94
C ARG A 506 21.97 16.85 -23.21
N SER A 507 21.57 16.22 -24.31
CA SER A 507 21.28 16.86 -25.60
C SER A 507 19.80 17.16 -25.79
#